data_AF-A0A0C2BY23-F1
#
_entry.id   AF-A0A0C2BY23-F1
#
_cell.length_a   1.000
_cell.length_b   1.000
_cell.length_c   1.000
_cell.angle_alpha   90.00
_cell.angle_beta   90.00
_cell.angle_gamma   90.00
#
_symmetry.space_group_name_H-M   'P 1'
#
loop_
_entity.id
_entity.type
_entity.pdbx_description
1 polymer ?
#
loop_
_entity_poly.entity_id
_entity_poly.type
_entity_poly.pdbx_seq_one_letter_code
_entity_poly.pdbx_strand_id
1 'polypeptide(L)'
;ISFFLLLYWYLRSDPQDLRGRSPSKRGVGCQFGPDITDAWLAKNGVQYVVRSHEVKPEGYEVHHNGKCITVFSAPNYCDQMGNKGAFITITGDNLSLQVYLVESKNFQPKFTSFEAVPHPMVPPMVYANSLFGFS
;
A
#
# COMPACT_ATOMS: atom_id res chain seq x y z
N ILE A 1 -23.24 11.65 6.25
CA ILE A 1 -23.24 10.42 5.41
C ILE A 1 -22.01 10.34 4.50
N SER A 2 -21.54 11.44 3.88
CA SER A 2 -20.35 11.43 2.99
C SER A 2 -19.01 11.05 3.66
N PHE A 3 -18.80 11.40 4.94
CA PHE A 3 -17.53 11.15 5.64
C PHE A 3 -17.22 9.66 5.91
N PHE A 4 -18.25 8.84 6.12
CA PHE A 4 -18.09 7.43 6.47
C PHE A 4 -17.68 6.56 5.25
N LEU A 5 -18.13 6.94 4.06
CA LEU A 5 -17.78 6.29 2.80
C LEU A 5 -16.32 6.59 2.38
N LEU A 6 -15.81 7.78 2.68
CA LEU A 6 -14.42 8.18 2.41
C LEU A 6 -13.42 7.37 3.23
N LEU A 7 -13.66 7.16 4.53
CA LEU A 7 -12.80 6.34 5.39
C LEU A 7 -12.81 4.86 4.99
N TYR A 8 -13.97 4.35 4.59
CA TYR A 8 -14.14 2.97 4.16
C TYR A 8 -13.38 2.66 2.87
N TRP A 9 -13.47 3.56 1.89
CA TRP A 9 -12.71 3.47 0.64
C TRP A 9 -11.20 3.51 0.88
N TYR A 10 -10.75 4.42 1.75
CA TYR A 10 -9.35 4.54 2.10
C TYR A 10 -8.79 3.25 2.72
N LEU A 11 -9.60 2.53 3.49
CA LEU A 11 -9.18 1.31 4.19
C LEU A 11 -9.25 0.03 3.34
N ARG A 12 -10.12 -0.02 2.32
CA ARG A 12 -10.55 -1.27 1.66
C ARG A 12 -10.40 -1.29 0.14
N SER A 13 -10.01 -0.18 -0.48
CA SER A 13 -9.85 -0.11 -1.93
C SER A 13 -8.47 -0.53 -2.37
N ASP A 14 -8.34 -1.25 -3.49
CA ASP A 14 -7.08 -1.78 -4.03
C ASP A 14 -6.73 -1.18 -5.41
N PRO A 15 -5.45 -0.98 -5.78
CA PRO A 15 -5.10 -0.55 -7.12
C PRO A 15 -5.40 -1.64 -8.16
N GLN A 16 -5.66 -1.24 -9.40
CA GLN A 16 -5.76 -2.15 -10.56
C GLN A 16 -5.10 -1.53 -11.79
N ASP A 17 -4.58 -2.36 -12.69
CA ASP A 17 -3.90 -1.86 -13.89
C ASP A 17 -4.88 -1.26 -14.92
N LEU A 18 -6.13 -1.72 -14.91
CA LEU A 18 -7.17 -1.24 -15.81
C LEU A 18 -7.73 0.10 -15.35
N ARG A 19 -8.01 0.97 -16.33
CA ARG A 19 -8.66 2.26 -16.09
C ARG A 19 -10.07 2.09 -15.51
N GLY A 20 -10.49 3.06 -14.71
CA GLY A 20 -11.81 3.12 -14.11
C GLY A 20 -11.90 2.42 -12.75
N ARG A 21 -13.13 2.14 -12.31
CA ARG A 21 -13.44 1.47 -11.04
C ARG A 21 -13.99 0.08 -11.32
N SER A 22 -13.60 -0.89 -10.51
CA SER A 22 -14.20 -2.22 -10.52
C SER A 22 -14.57 -2.65 -9.09
N PRO A 23 -15.46 -3.64 -8.93
CA PRO A 23 -15.72 -4.23 -7.61
C PRO A 23 -14.46 -4.85 -7.01
N SER A 24 -14.25 -4.71 -5.69
CA SER A 24 -13.09 -5.32 -5.03
C SER A 24 -13.17 -6.85 -5.07
N LYS A 25 -12.03 -7.50 -5.31
CA LYS A 25 -11.86 -8.97 -5.20
C LYS A 25 -12.18 -9.49 -3.79
N ARG A 26 -12.14 -8.62 -2.78
CA ARG A 26 -12.38 -8.94 -1.37
C ARG A 26 -13.86 -8.87 -0.97
N GLY A 27 -14.76 -8.60 -1.93
CA GLY A 27 -16.19 -8.43 -1.71
C GLY A 27 -16.59 -7.13 -1.00
N VAL A 28 -15.59 -6.32 -0.61
CA VAL A 28 -15.75 -5.09 0.14
C VAL A 28 -14.77 -4.04 -0.39
N GLY A 29 -15.27 -2.86 -0.74
CA GLY A 29 -14.49 -1.77 -1.33
C GLY A 29 -14.56 -1.78 -2.86
N CYS A 30 -13.56 -1.19 -3.51
CA CYS A 30 -13.41 -1.25 -4.98
C CYS A 30 -11.98 -1.61 -5.37
N GLN A 31 -11.76 -1.74 -6.67
CA GLN A 31 -10.46 -1.44 -7.26
C GLN A 31 -10.50 -0.13 -8.04
N PHE A 32 -9.37 0.58 -8.10
CA PHE A 32 -9.24 1.85 -8.79
C PHE A 32 -8.04 1.85 -9.75
N GLY A 33 -8.27 2.38 -10.94
CA GLY A 33 -7.27 2.46 -12.00
C GLY A 33 -6.31 3.64 -11.90
N PRO A 34 -5.34 3.70 -12.83
CA PRO A 34 -4.36 4.79 -12.92
C PRO A 34 -5.01 6.15 -13.20
N ASP A 35 -6.11 6.19 -13.95
CA ASP A 35 -6.86 7.42 -14.26
C ASP A 35 -7.45 8.09 -13.00
N ILE A 36 -7.94 7.28 -12.06
CA ILE A 36 -8.49 7.77 -10.79
C ILE A 36 -7.39 8.29 -9.89
N THR A 37 -6.26 7.57 -9.87
CA THR A 37 -5.06 7.99 -9.14
C THR A 37 -4.59 9.34 -9.66
N ASP A 38 -4.45 9.49 -10.97
CA ASP A 38 -4.05 10.74 -11.61
C ASP A 38 -4.99 11.90 -11.28
N ALA A 39 -6.30 11.68 -11.41
CA ALA A 39 -7.29 12.71 -11.09
C ALA A 39 -7.25 13.13 -9.62
N TRP A 40 -7.04 12.17 -8.71
CA TRP A 40 -6.94 12.46 -7.28
C TRP A 40 -5.65 13.20 -6.93
N LEU A 41 -4.52 12.79 -7.50
CA LEU A 41 -3.23 13.45 -7.29
C LEU A 41 -3.24 14.89 -7.78
N ALA A 42 -3.74 15.12 -9.01
CA ALA A 42 -3.85 16.46 -9.60
C ALA A 42 -4.79 17.37 -8.78
N LYS A 43 -5.90 16.82 -8.27
CA LYS A 43 -6.85 17.58 -7.45
C LYS A 43 -6.28 18.01 -6.11
N ASN A 44 -5.41 17.20 -5.50
CA ASN A 44 -4.88 17.45 -4.16
C ASN A 44 -3.45 18.03 -4.17
N GLY A 45 -2.85 18.25 -5.34
CA GLY A 45 -1.50 18.80 -5.46
C GLY A 45 -0.40 17.89 -4.89
N VAL A 46 -0.59 16.58 -4.95
CA VAL A 46 0.34 15.56 -4.42
C VAL A 46 0.92 14.74 -5.57
N GLN A 47 2.15 14.21 -5.39
CA GLN A 47 2.89 13.56 -6.47
C GLN A 47 2.57 12.07 -6.64
N TYR A 48 2.35 11.37 -5.53
CA TYR A 48 2.04 9.94 -5.49
C TYR A 48 1.31 9.61 -4.18
N VAL A 49 0.71 8.43 -4.12
CA VAL A 49 0.08 7.87 -2.91
C VAL A 49 0.85 6.65 -2.43
N VAL A 50 1.06 6.55 -1.11
CA VAL A 50 1.60 5.35 -0.46
C VAL A 50 0.47 4.66 0.29
N ARG A 51 0.37 3.35 0.10
CA ARG A 51 -0.63 2.46 0.70
C ARG A 51 0.02 1.15 1.14
N SER A 52 -0.74 0.31 1.85
CA SER A 52 -0.32 -1.03 2.27
C SER A 52 -1.38 -2.05 1.85
N HIS A 53 -2.07 -2.67 2.81
CA HIS A 53 -3.26 -3.53 2.66
C HIS A 53 -3.10 -4.82 1.83
N GLU A 54 -2.18 -4.88 0.87
CA GLU A 54 -1.86 -6.08 0.09
C GLU A 54 -0.45 -6.58 0.42
N VAL A 55 -0.32 -7.89 0.62
CA VAL A 55 0.98 -8.57 0.78
C VAL A 55 1.70 -8.54 -0.57
N LYS A 56 2.97 -8.13 -0.56
CA LYS A 56 3.82 -8.09 -1.76
C LYS A 56 5.08 -8.92 -1.53
N PRO A 57 5.56 -9.71 -2.50
CA PRO A 57 6.73 -10.58 -2.34
C PRO A 57 7.98 -9.86 -1.83
N GLU A 58 8.32 -8.69 -2.39
CA GLU A 58 9.49 -7.89 -1.99
C GLU A 58 9.18 -6.89 -0.85
N GLY A 59 7.99 -6.97 -0.26
CA GLY A 59 7.51 -6.03 0.74
C GLY A 59 7.03 -4.71 0.15
N TYR A 60 7.18 -4.46 -1.15
CA TYR A 60 6.58 -3.30 -1.81
C TYR A 60 6.27 -3.58 -3.28
N GLU A 61 5.42 -2.75 -3.89
CA GLU A 61 5.14 -2.76 -5.32
C GLU A 61 4.77 -1.34 -5.79
N VAL A 62 5.21 -0.98 -7.00
CA VAL A 62 4.94 0.33 -7.60
C VAL A 62 3.93 0.15 -8.73
N HIS A 63 2.78 0.79 -8.58
CA HIS A 63 1.66 0.78 -9.51
C HIS A 63 1.48 2.13 -10.20
N HIS A 64 0.64 2.15 -11.24
CA HIS A 64 0.15 3.37 -11.91
C HIS A 64 1.29 4.32 -12.33
N ASN A 65 2.35 3.77 -12.93
CA ASN A 65 3.51 4.52 -13.41
C ASN A 65 4.23 5.33 -12.31
N GLY A 66 4.41 4.75 -11.12
CA GLY A 66 5.12 5.43 -10.02
C GLY A 66 4.24 6.25 -9.08
N LYS A 67 2.94 6.33 -9.36
CA LYS A 67 2.02 7.24 -8.69
C LYS A 67 1.22 6.59 -7.56
N CYS A 68 1.18 5.27 -7.51
CA CYS A 68 0.56 4.52 -6.42
C CYS A 68 1.53 3.45 -5.94
N ILE A 69 1.88 3.46 -4.66
CA ILE A 69 2.92 2.60 -4.12
C ILE A 69 2.33 1.78 -2.99
N THR A 70 2.47 0.46 -3.08
CA THR A 70 2.11 -0.47 -2.01
C THR A 70 3.35 -0.83 -1.21
N VAL A 71 3.29 -0.75 0.12
CA VAL A 71 4.34 -1.14 1.06
C VAL A 71 3.73 -2.04 2.13
N PHE A 72 4.40 -3.14 2.44
CA PHE A 72 3.94 -4.13 3.39
C PHE A 72 5.09 -4.50 4.33
N SER A 73 4.88 -4.32 5.63
CA SER A 73 5.95 -4.40 6.63
C SER A 73 5.89 -5.66 7.50
N ALA A 74 5.05 -6.64 7.17
CA ALA A 74 5.01 -7.93 7.86
C ALA A 74 5.72 -8.99 7.00
N PRO A 75 7.01 -9.27 7.23
CA PRO A 75 7.71 -10.36 6.54
C PRO A 75 7.14 -11.71 6.98
N ASN A 76 7.21 -12.71 6.08
CA ASN A 76 6.64 -14.04 6.25
C ASN A 76 5.21 -14.01 6.80
N TYR A 77 4.32 -13.32 6.09
CA TYR A 77 2.94 -13.10 6.53
C TYR A 77 2.23 -14.42 6.86
N CYS A 78 1.64 -14.47 8.06
CA CYS A 78 0.99 -15.66 8.65
C CYS A 78 1.89 -16.91 8.68
N ASP A 79 3.20 -16.76 8.76
CA ASP A 79 4.20 -17.83 8.77
C ASP A 79 4.17 -18.76 7.55
N GLN A 80 3.52 -18.34 6.46
CA GLN A 80 3.26 -19.16 5.28
C GLN A 80 3.68 -18.51 3.96
N MET A 81 3.62 -17.18 3.87
CA MET A 81 3.79 -16.50 2.58
C MET A 81 5.25 -16.36 2.14
N GLY A 82 6.22 -16.36 3.07
CA GLY A 82 7.63 -16.17 2.74
C GLY A 82 7.99 -14.80 2.14
N ASN A 83 7.09 -13.81 2.21
CA ASN A 83 7.34 -12.47 1.68
C ASN A 83 8.36 -11.70 2.52
N LYS A 84 9.05 -10.73 1.91
CA LYS A 84 9.81 -9.72 2.64
C LYS A 84 8.88 -8.66 3.22
N GLY A 85 9.35 -7.99 4.27
CA GLY A 85 8.79 -6.73 4.74
C GLY A 85 9.53 -5.58 4.06
N ALA A 86 8.89 -4.41 3.94
CA ALA A 86 9.58 -3.20 3.54
C ALA A 86 9.05 -1.97 4.29
N PHE A 87 9.87 -0.93 4.31
CA PHE A 87 9.50 0.42 4.74
C PHE A 87 10.06 1.47 3.77
N ILE A 88 9.45 2.65 3.77
CA ILE A 88 9.93 3.81 3.00
C ILE A 88 10.54 4.81 3.97
N THR A 89 11.72 5.32 3.63
CA THR A 89 12.32 6.45 4.34
C THR A 89 12.09 7.71 3.52
N ILE A 90 11.40 8.70 4.09
CA ILE A 90 11.19 10.03 3.50
C ILE A 90 11.94 11.04 4.37
N THR A 91 12.94 11.68 3.80
CA THR A 91 13.77 12.72 4.45
C THR A 91 13.49 14.09 3.81
N GLY A 92 13.78 15.19 4.51
CA GLY A 92 13.41 16.56 4.07
C GLY A 92 14.08 17.03 2.77
N ASP A 93 15.23 16.48 2.42
CA ASP A 93 15.93 16.58 1.13
C ASP A 93 15.22 15.82 -0.01
N ASN A 94 14.43 14.82 0.35
CA ASN A 94 13.57 14.06 -0.56
C ASN A 94 12.12 14.59 -0.53
N LEU A 95 11.68 15.30 0.51
CA LEU A 95 10.33 15.88 0.60
C LEU A 95 10.22 17.17 -0.23
N SER A 96 10.38 17.08 -1.55
CA SER A 96 10.06 18.18 -2.46
C SER A 96 8.53 18.33 -2.53
N LEU A 97 7.94 18.92 -1.49
CA LEU A 97 6.68 19.63 -1.64
C LEU A 97 6.89 20.64 -2.76
N GLN A 98 6.12 20.50 -3.83
CA GLN A 98 6.10 21.41 -4.97
C GLN A 98 5.56 22.77 -4.49
N VAL A 99 6.37 23.52 -3.77
CA VAL A 99 6.13 24.91 -3.43
C VAL A 99 7.25 25.69 -4.08
N TYR A 100 6.95 26.09 -5.32
CA TYR A 100 7.65 27.10 -6.10
C TYR A 100 9.10 26.80 -6.50
N LEU A 101 9.22 26.53 -7.80
CA LEU A 101 10.39 26.74 -8.66
C LEU A 101 11.48 25.65 -8.64
N VAL A 102 11.89 25.34 -9.87
CA VAL A 102 13.14 24.67 -10.28
C VAL A 102 13.12 23.14 -10.25
N GLU A 103 12.99 22.60 -11.46
CA GLU A 103 13.46 21.30 -11.94
C GLU A 103 12.92 20.04 -11.24
N SER A 104 12.19 19.27 -12.03
CA SER A 104 11.70 17.92 -11.80
C SER A 104 12.84 16.95 -11.44
N LYS A 105 13.38 17.02 -10.22
CA LYS A 105 14.19 15.93 -9.67
C LYS A 105 13.25 14.74 -9.51
N ASN A 106 13.50 13.67 -10.27
CA ASN A 106 12.81 12.39 -10.16
C ASN A 106 12.80 11.93 -8.70
N PHE A 107 11.71 12.23 -7.98
CA PHE A 107 11.50 11.73 -6.64
C PHE A 107 11.20 10.23 -6.74
N GLN A 108 12.16 9.41 -6.33
CA GLN A 108 12.00 7.97 -6.18
C GLN A 108 12.07 7.66 -4.69
N PRO A 109 10.98 7.22 -4.04
CA PRO A 109 11.01 6.89 -2.62
C PRO A 109 12.03 5.78 -2.37
N LYS A 110 12.84 5.94 -1.32
CA LYS A 110 13.83 4.93 -0.95
C LYS A 110 13.15 3.82 -0.18
N PHE A 111 12.99 2.68 -0.84
CA PHE A 111 12.53 1.44 -0.23
C PHE A 111 13.66 0.76 0.51
N THR A 112 13.37 0.18 1.66
CA THR A 112 14.27 -0.73 2.37
C THR A 112 13.49 -1.97 2.75
N SER A 113 13.83 -3.09 2.10
CA SER A 113 13.24 -4.39 2.39
C SER A 113 14.04 -5.11 3.49
N PHE A 114 13.36 -5.94 4.27
CA PHE A 114 13.91 -6.72 5.35
C PHE A 114 13.24 -8.10 5.42
N GLU A 115 13.96 -9.07 5.98
CA GLU A 115 13.53 -10.47 6.06
C GLU A 115 12.85 -10.78 7.41
N ALA A 116 12.18 -11.92 7.47
CA ALA A 116 11.58 -12.40 8.70
C ALA A 116 12.66 -12.79 9.71
N VAL A 117 12.37 -12.56 10.99
CA VAL A 117 13.23 -12.97 12.11
C VAL A 117 12.57 -14.11 12.87
N PRO A 118 13.35 -15.01 13.51
CA PRO A 118 12.79 -16.06 14.35
C PRO A 118 11.92 -15.47 15.48
N HIS A 119 10.76 -16.08 15.72
CA HIS A 119 9.87 -15.73 16.83
C HIS A 119 9.54 -16.97 17.67
N PRO A 120 9.03 -16.82 18.90
CA PRO A 120 8.59 -17.93 19.73
C PRO A 120 7.57 -18.81 19.01
N MET A 121 7.52 -20.11 19.35
CA MET A 121 6.61 -21.10 18.76
C MET A 121 5.17 -20.89 19.23
N VAL A 122 4.56 -19.80 18.78
CA VAL A 122 3.17 -19.44 18.99
C VAL A 122 2.56 -19.29 17.60
N PRO A 123 1.63 -20.15 17.19
CA PRO A 123 1.08 -20.09 15.84
C PRO A 123 0.32 -18.76 15.59
N PRO A 124 0.18 -18.34 14.33
CA PRO A 124 -0.63 -17.20 13.99
C PRO A 124 -2.09 -17.46 14.40
N MET A 125 -2.74 -16.42 14.92
CA MET A 125 -4.16 -16.45 15.30
C MET A 125 -4.56 -17.39 16.45
N VAL A 126 -3.64 -17.74 17.35
CA VAL A 126 -3.92 -18.55 18.57
C VAL A 126 -5.10 -18.06 19.41
N TYR A 127 -5.34 -16.75 19.44
CA TYR A 127 -6.42 -16.14 20.22
C TYR A 127 -7.61 -15.69 19.36
N ALA A 128 -7.60 -15.99 18.06
CA ALA A 128 -8.74 -15.68 17.19
C ALA A 128 -9.90 -16.65 17.45
N ASN A 129 -11.09 -16.27 16.97
CA ASN A 129 -12.24 -17.15 17.00
C ASN A 129 -11.88 -18.47 16.30
N SER A 130 -12.19 -19.61 16.94
CA SER A 130 -11.78 -20.95 16.52
C SER A 130 -12.25 -21.35 15.13
N LEU A 131 -13.25 -20.65 14.57
CA LEU A 131 -13.67 -20.77 13.17
C LEU A 131 -12.65 -20.25 12.14
N PHE A 132 -11.73 -19.39 12.55
CA PHE A 132 -10.75 -18.75 11.66
C PHE A 132 -9.30 -19.18 11.93
N GLY A 133 -9.04 -20.03 12.91
CA GLY A 133 -7.70 -20.54 13.19
C GLY A 133 -7.14 -21.31 11.99
N PHE A 134 -5.85 -21.13 11.70
CA PHE A 134 -5.15 -22.01 10.77
C PHE A 134 -5.01 -23.37 11.45
N SER A 135 -5.62 -24.41 10.85
CA SER A 135 -5.54 -25.80 11.33
C SER A 135 -4.16 -26.40 11.09
#